data_AF-A0A5N5SUV8-F1
#
_entry.id   AF-A0A5N5SUV8-F1
#
_cell.length_a   1.000
_cell.length_b   1.000
_cell.length_c   1.000
_cell.angle_alpha   90.00
_cell.angle_beta   90.00
_cell.angle_gamma   90.00
#
_symmetry.space_group_name_H-M   'P 1'
#
loop_
_entity.id
_entity.type
_entity.pdbx_description
1 polymer ?
#
loop_
_entity_poly.entity_id
_entity_poly.type
_entity_poly.pdbx_seq_one_letter_code
_entity_poly.pdbx_strand_id
1 'polypeptide(L)'
;MINSIIGSISFVNNVGLASQNLRRFTLTNLRNSGMGKSSMENIIRYELECFIEDLKKYCGKPVEIPWSLNIAIINTLWKIVADIRFDITDKKVQEFEKLITDMFIYAQHPLVLTFDQYPILPKIIPLSIQAKLGLKGLFDLMERVTKFLRDAIDSHQLTLDDENPRDYIDAFLIQMKANEKGLGSEKNFNFTCKSIILNL
;
A
#
# COMPACT_ATOMS: atom_id res chain seq x y z
N MET A 1 5.13 -3.25 17.73
CA MET A 1 4.60 -2.91 16.37
C MET A 1 5.34 -1.70 15.79
N ILE A 2 5.38 -0.56 16.50
CA ILE A 2 6.03 0.69 16.04
C ILE A 2 7.54 0.61 15.84
N ASN A 3 8.32 -0.02 16.73
CA ASN A 3 9.77 -0.23 16.50
C ASN A 3 10.06 -1.10 15.25
N SER A 4 9.09 -1.92 14.85
CA SER A 4 9.16 -2.65 13.60
C SER A 4 8.67 -1.83 12.41
N ILE A 5 7.84 -0.81 12.61
CA ILE A 5 7.35 0.12 11.58
C ILE A 5 8.43 1.18 11.29
N ILE A 6 9.05 1.78 12.30
CA ILE A 6 10.20 2.68 12.12
C ILE A 6 11.40 1.91 11.56
N GLY A 7 11.67 0.70 12.07
CA GLY A 7 12.63 -0.21 11.47
C GLY A 7 12.24 -0.72 10.07
N SER A 8 10.99 -0.50 9.63
CA SER A 8 10.55 -0.77 8.25
C SER A 8 10.38 0.46 7.36
N ILE A 9 10.35 1.67 7.89
CA ILE A 9 10.55 2.88 7.09
C ILE A 9 11.99 2.89 6.56
N SER A 10 12.96 2.43 7.36
CA SER A 10 14.33 2.12 6.90
C SER A 10 14.42 0.92 5.92
N PHE A 11 13.31 0.23 5.64
CA PHE A 11 13.25 -1.04 4.88
C PHE A 11 12.81 -0.86 3.43
N VAL A 12 12.54 0.37 2.98
CA VAL A 12 12.66 0.70 1.54
C VAL A 12 14.06 0.30 1.03
N ASN A 13 15.06 0.22 1.93
CA ASN A 13 16.40 -0.31 1.69
C ASN A 13 16.69 -1.64 2.40
N ASN A 14 15.77 -2.61 2.44
CA ASN A 14 16.11 -3.92 2.97
C ASN A 14 17.03 -4.68 1.98
N VAL A 15 18.34 -4.58 2.17
CA VAL A 15 19.35 -5.27 1.36
C VAL A 15 19.55 -6.67 1.93
N GLY A 16 18.74 -7.63 1.50
CA GLY A 16 18.85 -9.03 1.91
C GLY A 16 18.10 -9.98 0.97
N LEU A 17 18.44 -11.28 1.02
CA LEU A 17 17.84 -12.30 0.16
C LEU A 17 16.31 -12.37 0.30
N ALA A 18 15.79 -12.17 1.52
CA ALA A 18 14.37 -12.05 1.82
C ALA A 18 13.67 -10.94 1.01
N SER A 19 14.29 -9.76 0.92
CA SER A 19 13.75 -8.60 0.18
C SER A 19 13.82 -8.81 -1.33
N GLN A 20 14.89 -9.45 -1.82
CA GLN A 20 15.02 -9.78 -3.24
C GLN A 20 13.95 -10.78 -3.69
N ASN A 21 13.70 -11.83 -2.89
CA ASN A 21 12.66 -12.82 -3.17
C ASN A 21 11.28 -12.19 -3.14
N LEU A 22 10.97 -11.41 -2.09
CA LEU A 22 9.71 -10.68 -1.99
C LEU A 22 9.49 -9.73 -3.19
N ARG A 23 10.53 -9.01 -3.63
CA ARG A 23 10.45 -8.13 -4.81
C ARG A 23 10.19 -8.92 -6.09
N ARG A 24 10.87 -10.06 -6.28
CA ARG A 24 10.63 -10.96 -7.43
C ARG A 24 9.21 -11.51 -7.41
N PHE A 25 8.75 -11.98 -6.26
CA PHE A 25 7.37 -12.44 -6.06
C PHE A 25 6.36 -11.34 -6.40
N THR A 26 6.55 -10.14 -5.86
CA THR A 26 5.67 -8.99 -6.06
C THR A 26 5.56 -8.62 -7.53
N LEU A 27 6.70 -8.40 -8.20
CA LEU A 27 6.73 -8.03 -9.62
C LEU A 27 6.13 -9.11 -10.52
N THR A 28 6.38 -10.38 -10.21
CA THR A 28 5.83 -11.50 -10.97
C THR A 28 4.31 -11.52 -10.87
N ASN A 29 3.76 -11.40 -9.65
CA ASN A 29 2.33 -11.48 -9.43
C ASN A 29 1.58 -10.21 -9.87
N LEU A 30 2.16 -9.02 -9.74
CA LEU A 30 1.61 -7.81 -10.33
C LEU A 30 1.52 -7.94 -11.86
N ARG A 31 2.57 -8.45 -12.51
CA ARG A 31 2.55 -8.72 -13.96
C ARG A 31 1.50 -9.76 -14.33
N ASN A 32 1.36 -10.82 -13.52
CA ASN A 32 0.32 -11.83 -13.74
C ASN A 32 -1.08 -11.22 -13.68
N SER A 33 -1.34 -10.38 -12.68
CA SER A 33 -2.60 -9.67 -12.43
C SER A 33 -2.92 -8.56 -13.46
N GLY A 34 -2.00 -8.28 -14.40
CA GLY A 34 -2.28 -7.37 -15.51
C GLY A 34 -1.32 -6.18 -15.64
N MET A 35 -0.41 -5.98 -14.69
CA MET A 35 0.57 -4.90 -14.78
C MET A 35 1.45 -5.04 -16.03
N GLY A 36 1.49 -3.99 -16.85
CA GLY A 36 2.23 -3.97 -18.11
C GLY A 36 1.61 -4.80 -19.24
N LYS A 37 0.36 -5.27 -19.08
CA LYS A 37 -0.44 -5.91 -20.15
C LYS A 37 -1.53 -4.97 -20.65
N SER A 38 -2.20 -5.33 -21.75
CA SER A 38 -3.35 -4.58 -22.30
C SER A 38 -4.51 -4.41 -21.31
N SER A 39 -4.65 -5.32 -20.34
CA SER A 39 -5.65 -5.18 -19.27
C SER A 39 -5.44 -3.91 -18.44
N MET A 40 -4.19 -3.60 -18.08
CA MET A 40 -3.84 -2.34 -17.40
C MET A 40 -4.16 -1.13 -18.28
N GLU A 41 -3.84 -1.19 -19.58
CA GLU A 41 -4.12 -0.09 -20.49
C GLU A 41 -5.63 0.23 -20.53
N ASN A 42 -6.47 -0.81 -20.56
CA ASN A 42 -7.92 -0.64 -20.52
C ASN A 42 -8.39 0.00 -19.21
N ILE A 43 -7.82 -0.38 -18.06
CA ILE A 43 -8.12 0.23 -16.76
C ILE A 43 -7.73 1.71 -16.77
N ILE A 44 -6.51 2.03 -17.21
CA ILE A 44 -6.00 3.41 -17.29
C ILE A 44 -6.90 4.24 -18.21
N ARG A 45 -7.24 3.71 -19.39
CA ARG A 45 -8.09 4.40 -20.37
C ARG A 45 -9.46 4.72 -19.77
N TYR A 46 -10.07 3.76 -19.09
CA TYR A 46 -11.36 3.94 -18.44
C TYR A 46 -11.31 5.04 -17.34
N GLU A 47 -10.30 5.02 -16.47
CA GLU A 47 -10.16 6.05 -15.43
C GLU A 47 -9.83 7.43 -16.02
N LEU A 48 -9.06 7.48 -17.12
CA LEU A 48 -8.79 8.72 -17.85
C LEU A 48 -10.06 9.28 -18.50
N GLU A 49 -10.92 8.45 -19.07
CA GLU A 49 -12.21 8.88 -19.63
C GLU A 49 -13.08 9.50 -18.52
N CYS A 50 -13.18 8.85 -17.36
CA CYS A 50 -13.89 9.39 -16.19
C CYS A 50 -13.30 10.75 -15.74
N PHE A 51 -11.97 10.86 -15.69
CA PHE A 51 -11.30 12.11 -15.33
C PHE A 51 -11.56 13.23 -16.34
N ILE A 52 -11.49 12.94 -17.64
CA ILE A 52 -11.74 13.91 -18.72
C ILE A 52 -13.19 14.41 -18.67
N GLU A 53 -14.15 13.53 -18.38
CA GLU A 53 -15.55 13.91 -18.20
C GLU A 53 -15.74 14.88 -17.03
N ASP A 54 -15.04 14.66 -15.93
CA ASP A 54 -15.07 15.56 -14.79
C ASP A 54 -14.40 16.90 -15.12
N LEU A 55 -13.25 16.88 -15.78
CA LEU A 55 -12.51 18.07 -16.19
C LEU A 55 -13.32 18.95 -17.16
N LYS A 56 -14.12 18.36 -18.05
CA LYS A 56 -14.99 19.08 -19.00
C LYS A 56 -16.00 20.00 -18.30
N LYS A 57 -16.40 19.71 -17.05
CA LYS A 57 -17.30 20.56 -16.25
C LYS A 57 -16.69 21.94 -15.95
N TYR A 58 -15.37 22.05 -16.06
CA TYR A 58 -14.58 23.23 -15.72
C TYR A 58 -14.02 23.97 -16.95
N CYS A 59 -14.35 23.52 -18.17
CA CYS A 59 -13.87 24.14 -19.41
C CYS A 59 -14.15 25.65 -19.48
N GLY A 60 -13.14 26.41 -19.88
CA GLY A 60 -13.23 27.86 -20.05
C GLY A 60 -13.00 28.69 -18.77
N LYS A 61 -12.61 28.06 -17.65
CA LYS A 61 -12.27 28.74 -16.40
C LYS A 61 -10.89 28.30 -15.90
N PRO A 62 -10.10 29.18 -15.26
CA PRO A 62 -8.95 28.76 -14.47
C PRO A 62 -9.44 27.92 -13.29
N VAL A 63 -8.99 26.67 -13.20
CA VAL A 63 -9.40 25.73 -12.15
C VAL A 63 -8.18 24.96 -11.67
N GLU A 64 -8.12 24.73 -10.36
CA GLU A 64 -7.13 23.83 -9.75
C GLU A 64 -7.37 22.39 -10.23
N ILE A 65 -6.33 21.57 -10.34
CA ILE A 65 -6.46 20.20 -10.85
C ILE A 65 -7.53 19.45 -10.04
N PRO A 66 -8.58 18.93 -10.69
CA PRO A 66 -9.65 18.25 -9.98
C PRO A 66 -9.16 17.01 -9.23
N TRP A 67 -9.75 16.78 -8.07
CA TRP A 67 -9.55 15.61 -7.23
C TRP A 67 -9.72 14.26 -7.96
N SER A 68 -10.54 14.23 -9.02
CA SER A 68 -10.78 13.06 -9.87
C SER A 68 -9.49 12.47 -10.46
N LEU A 69 -8.41 13.26 -10.62
CA LEU A 69 -7.11 12.74 -11.04
C LEU A 69 -6.51 11.78 -10.00
N ASN A 70 -6.54 12.16 -8.72
CA ASN A 70 -6.00 11.32 -7.64
C ASN A 70 -6.75 10.00 -7.54
N ILE A 71 -8.08 10.05 -7.68
CA ILE A 71 -8.91 8.84 -7.71
C ILE A 71 -8.59 7.97 -8.91
N ALA A 72 -8.42 8.54 -10.11
CA ALA A 72 -8.06 7.77 -11.30
C ALA A 72 -6.75 6.98 -11.09
N ILE A 73 -5.75 7.61 -10.47
CA ILE A 73 -4.48 6.98 -10.12
C ILE A 73 -4.68 5.87 -9.09
N ILE A 74 -5.40 6.16 -7.99
CA ILE A 74 -5.66 5.20 -6.92
C ILE A 74 -6.44 4.00 -7.46
N ASN A 75 -7.52 4.22 -8.21
CA ASN A 75 -8.34 3.16 -8.80
C ASN A 75 -7.54 2.28 -9.75
N THR A 76 -6.68 2.88 -10.58
CA THR A 76 -5.80 2.10 -11.46
C THR A 76 -4.94 1.14 -10.66
N LEU A 77 -4.28 1.64 -9.61
CA LEU A 77 -3.42 0.84 -8.74
C LEU A 77 -4.21 -0.22 -7.96
N TRP A 78 -5.31 0.19 -7.33
CA TRP A 78 -6.13 -0.68 -6.48
C TRP A 78 -6.83 -1.78 -7.26
N LYS A 79 -7.13 -1.54 -8.54
CA LYS A 79 -7.70 -2.57 -9.41
C LYS A 79 -6.73 -3.71 -9.70
N ILE A 80 -5.42 -3.47 -9.72
CA ILE A 80 -4.42 -4.54 -9.92
C ILE A 80 -4.09 -5.20 -8.58
N VAL A 81 -4.06 -4.41 -7.51
CA VAL A 81 -3.63 -4.87 -6.19
C VAL A 81 -4.70 -5.70 -5.50
N ALA A 82 -5.96 -5.27 -5.57
CA ALA A 82 -7.06 -5.77 -4.74
C ALA A 82 -8.37 -5.96 -5.52
N ASP A 83 -8.33 -5.89 -6.85
CA ASP A 83 -9.48 -5.92 -7.76
C ASP A 83 -10.65 -4.95 -7.45
N ILE A 84 -10.41 -3.94 -6.61
CA ILE A 84 -11.41 -2.99 -6.11
C ILE A 84 -11.31 -1.67 -6.88
N ARG A 85 -12.49 -1.11 -7.23
CA ARG A 85 -12.63 0.24 -7.78
C ARG A 85 -13.50 1.08 -6.84
N PHE A 86 -13.04 2.29 -6.54
CA PHE A 86 -13.81 3.26 -5.76
C PHE A 86 -14.55 4.24 -6.67
N ASP A 87 -15.70 4.71 -6.19
CA ASP A 87 -16.41 5.84 -6.79
C ASP A 87 -15.76 7.17 -6.34
N ILE A 88 -15.89 8.22 -7.15
CA ILE A 88 -15.40 9.55 -6.82
C ILE A 88 -16.00 10.13 -5.52
N THR A 89 -17.23 9.74 -5.22
CA THR A 89 -17.97 10.15 -4.03
C THR A 89 -17.72 9.24 -2.82
N ASP A 90 -16.98 8.14 -2.99
CA ASP A 90 -16.74 7.20 -1.90
C ASP A 90 -15.86 7.83 -0.81
N LYS A 91 -16.38 7.85 0.42
CA LYS A 91 -15.64 8.37 1.57
C LYS A 91 -14.39 7.55 1.88
N LYS A 92 -14.37 6.26 1.53
CA LYS A 92 -13.20 5.39 1.75
C LYS A 92 -11.99 5.82 0.93
N VAL A 93 -12.19 6.18 -0.34
CA VAL A 93 -11.06 6.63 -1.20
C VAL A 93 -10.57 8.02 -0.79
N GLN A 94 -11.48 8.89 -0.34
CA GLN A 94 -11.12 10.20 0.23
C GLN A 94 -10.33 10.06 1.53
N GLU A 95 -10.73 9.13 2.40
CA GLU A 95 -9.95 8.83 3.60
C GLU A 95 -8.58 8.24 3.24
N PHE A 96 -8.54 7.29 2.29
CA PHE A 96 -7.30 6.65 1.89
C PHE A 96 -6.29 7.64 1.31
N GLU A 97 -6.70 8.52 0.41
CA GLU A 97 -5.79 9.55 -0.11
C GLU A 97 -5.33 10.49 1.01
N LYS A 98 -6.19 10.87 1.95
CA LYS A 98 -5.77 11.70 3.07
C LYS A 98 -4.68 11.01 3.88
N LEU A 99 -4.81 9.70 4.09
CA LEU A 99 -3.78 8.90 4.75
C LEU A 99 -2.46 8.91 3.97
N ILE A 100 -2.50 8.82 2.63
CA ILE A 100 -1.31 8.88 1.78
C ILE A 100 -0.67 10.27 1.84
N THR A 101 -1.46 11.34 1.76
CA THR A 101 -0.98 12.72 1.86
C THR A 101 -0.35 12.99 3.22
N ASP A 102 -1.01 12.58 4.32
CA ASP A 102 -0.45 12.67 5.67
C ASP A 102 0.85 11.86 5.79
N MET A 103 0.94 10.70 5.14
CA MET A 103 2.15 9.87 5.14
C MET A 103 3.34 10.58 4.51
N PHE A 104 3.14 11.24 3.36
CA PHE A 104 4.20 12.04 2.73
C PHE A 104 4.64 13.21 3.61
N ILE A 105 3.71 13.88 4.29
CA ILE A 105 4.02 14.97 5.22
C ILE A 105 4.86 14.46 6.39
N TYR A 106 4.45 13.36 7.03
CA TYR A 106 5.21 12.80 8.16
C TYR A 106 6.55 12.18 7.76
N ALA A 107 6.69 11.65 6.54
CA ALA A 107 7.96 11.15 6.03
C ALA A 107 9.03 12.25 5.98
N GLN A 108 8.63 13.51 5.82
CA GLN A 108 9.52 14.68 5.83
C GLN A 108 9.82 15.20 7.24
N HIS A 109 9.24 14.60 8.29
CA HIS A 109 9.45 15.07 9.66
C HIS A 109 10.91 14.85 10.08
N PRO A 110 11.61 15.87 10.64
CA PRO A 110 13.04 15.77 10.96
C PRO A 110 13.40 14.59 11.86
N LEU A 111 12.53 14.24 12.80
CA LEU A 111 12.75 13.07 13.67
C LEU A 111 12.66 11.74 12.93
N VAL A 112 11.82 11.62 11.90
CA VAL A 112 11.72 10.40 11.07
C VAL A 112 13.02 10.23 10.30
N LEU A 113 13.53 11.29 9.69
CA LEU A 113 14.84 11.29 9.01
C LEU A 113 15.99 10.95 9.97
N THR A 114 15.95 11.52 11.18
CA THR A 114 16.97 11.25 12.21
C THR A 114 16.94 9.79 12.66
N PHE A 115 15.74 9.21 12.81
CA PHE A 115 15.57 7.81 13.18
C PHE A 115 15.99 6.85 12.07
N ASP A 116 15.85 7.26 10.82
CA ASP A 116 16.35 6.50 9.67
C ASP A 116 17.89 6.45 9.64
N GLN A 117 18.54 7.59 9.89
CA GLN A 117 20.00 7.67 9.98
C GLN A 117 20.58 6.95 11.21
N TYR A 118 19.84 6.97 12.32
CA TYR A 118 20.25 6.40 13.60
C TYR A 118 19.18 5.44 14.16
N PRO A 119 19.05 4.23 13.59
CA PRO A 119 17.98 3.27 13.93
C PRO A 119 18.04 2.72 15.37
N ILE A 120 19.08 3.07 16.12
CA ILE A 120 19.21 2.77 17.54
C ILE A 120 18.39 3.76 18.39
N LEU A 121 18.22 5.01 17.97
CA LEU A 121 17.53 6.06 18.74
C LEU A 121 16.07 5.70 19.10
N PRO A 122 15.23 5.18 18.18
CA PRO A 122 13.86 4.78 18.52
C PRO A 122 13.80 3.66 19.56
N LYS A 123 14.84 2.84 19.68
CA LYS A 123 14.91 1.73 20.65
C LYS A 123 15.27 2.21 22.04
N ILE A 124 16.02 3.30 22.15
CA ILE A 124 16.48 3.88 23.41
C ILE A 124 15.45 4.87 23.96
N ILE A 125 14.82 5.67 23.09
CA ILE A 125 13.90 6.72 23.50
C ILE A 125 12.52 6.09 23.83
N PRO A 126 11.99 6.25 25.04
CA PRO A 126 10.64 5.78 25.39
C PRO A 126 9.56 6.32 24.45
N LEU A 127 8.56 5.50 24.14
CA LEU A 127 7.43 5.88 23.27
C LEU A 127 6.67 7.12 23.75
N SER A 128 6.58 7.34 25.07
CA SER A 128 5.97 8.53 25.65
C SER A 128 6.72 9.82 25.30
N ILE A 129 8.05 9.75 25.17
CA ILE A 129 8.90 10.87 24.74
C ILE A 129 8.78 11.07 23.24
N GLN A 130 8.79 9.99 22.45
CA GLN A 130 8.56 10.05 21.00
C GLN A 130 7.20 10.71 20.67
N ALA A 131 6.15 10.33 21.40
CA ALA A 131 4.82 10.92 21.25
C ALA A 131 4.79 12.42 21.59
N LYS A 132 5.49 12.84 22.67
CA LYS A 132 5.63 14.26 23.04
C LYS A 132 6.46 15.07 22.03
N LEU A 133 7.36 14.42 21.31
CA LEU A 133 8.19 15.01 20.26
C LEU A 133 7.48 15.15 18.90
N GLY A 134 6.16 14.97 18.85
CA GLY A 134 5.35 15.18 17.65
C GLY A 134 5.09 13.92 16.81
N LEU A 135 5.60 12.74 17.21
CA LEU A 135 5.39 11.49 16.47
C LEU A 135 4.07 10.78 16.79
N LYS A 136 3.27 11.30 17.73
CA LYS A 136 1.97 10.71 18.06
C LYS A 136 1.07 10.59 16.81
N GLY A 137 0.96 11.67 16.03
CA GLY A 137 0.14 11.67 14.83
C GLY A 137 0.64 10.70 13.75
N LEU A 138 1.96 10.49 13.65
CA LEU A 138 2.53 9.45 12.79
C LEU A 138 2.10 8.05 13.25
N PHE A 139 2.07 7.77 14.55
CA PHE A 139 1.63 6.47 15.05
C PHE A 139 0.16 6.21 14.77
N ASP A 140 -0.69 7.20 15.05
CA ASP A 140 -2.13 7.14 14.77
C ASP A 140 -2.38 6.96 13.26
N LEU A 141 -1.59 7.64 12.41
CA LEU A 141 -1.63 7.48 10.97
C LEU A 141 -1.27 6.06 10.53
N MET A 142 -0.15 5.51 11.03
CA MET A 142 0.29 4.17 10.66
C MET A 142 -0.71 3.10 11.11
N GLU A 143 -1.38 3.29 12.24
CA GLU A 143 -2.47 2.42 12.67
C GLU A 143 -3.66 2.46 11.70
N ARG A 144 -4.06 3.66 11.25
CA ARG A 144 -5.16 3.83 10.27
C ARG A 144 -4.82 3.22 8.91
N VAL A 145 -3.61 3.42 8.41
CA VAL A 145 -3.12 2.78 7.16
C VAL A 145 -3.12 1.26 7.30
N THR A 146 -2.57 0.75 8.41
CA THR A 146 -2.55 -0.68 8.70
C THR A 146 -3.97 -1.27 8.74
N LYS A 147 -4.91 -0.54 9.34
CA LYS A 147 -6.32 -0.94 9.39
C LYS A 147 -6.94 -0.98 7.99
N PHE A 148 -6.75 0.05 7.18
CA PHE A 148 -7.27 0.09 5.81
C PHE A 148 -6.80 -1.10 4.98
N LEU A 149 -5.50 -1.42 5.04
CA LEU A 149 -4.92 -2.56 4.33
C LEU A 149 -5.42 -3.90 4.89
N ARG A 150 -5.59 -3.99 6.22
CA ARG A 150 -6.12 -5.19 6.86
C ARG A 150 -7.58 -5.45 6.46
N ASP A 151 -8.42 -4.42 6.43
CA ASP A 151 -9.81 -4.55 6.00
C ASP A 151 -9.90 -5.09 4.56
N ALA A 152 -8.99 -4.67 3.67
CA ALA A 152 -8.88 -5.21 2.32
C ALA A 152 -8.45 -6.69 2.32
N ILE A 153 -7.40 -7.03 3.08
CA ILE A 153 -6.90 -8.41 3.20
C ILE A 153 -7.99 -9.35 3.75
N ASP A 154 -8.68 -8.94 4.81
CA ASP A 154 -9.72 -9.74 5.46
C ASP A 154 -10.89 -10.00 4.49
N SER A 155 -11.27 -9.02 3.67
CA SER A 155 -12.27 -9.20 2.60
C SER A 155 -11.84 -10.23 1.54
N HIS A 156 -10.55 -10.25 1.19
CA HIS A 156 -10.02 -11.24 0.23
C HIS A 156 -9.99 -12.63 0.85
N GLN A 157 -9.57 -12.77 2.12
CA GLN A 157 -9.56 -14.05 2.83
C GLN A 157 -10.95 -14.72 2.87
N LEU A 158 -12.02 -13.94 3.02
CA LEU A 158 -13.40 -14.45 3.04
C LEU A 158 -13.87 -14.99 1.68
N THR A 159 -13.29 -14.52 0.58
CA THR A 159 -13.71 -14.83 -0.80
C THR A 159 -12.61 -15.51 -1.61
N LEU A 160 -11.56 -15.98 -0.95
CA LEU A 160 -10.36 -16.49 -1.58
C LEU A 160 -10.64 -17.84 -2.26
N ASP A 161 -10.37 -17.88 -3.56
CA ASP A 161 -10.34 -19.10 -4.37
C ASP A 161 -8.88 -19.46 -4.65
N ASP A 162 -8.43 -20.59 -4.10
CA ASP A 162 -7.04 -21.04 -4.24
C ASP A 162 -6.70 -21.44 -5.70
N GLU A 163 -7.69 -21.75 -6.55
CA GLU A 163 -7.48 -22.14 -7.95
C GLU A 163 -7.48 -20.95 -8.92
N ASN A 164 -8.12 -19.84 -8.55
CA ASN A 164 -8.31 -18.68 -9.41
C ASN A 164 -8.05 -17.35 -8.67
N PRO A 165 -6.78 -16.98 -8.42
CA PRO A 165 -6.44 -15.71 -7.79
C PRO A 165 -6.85 -14.53 -8.68
N ARG A 166 -7.61 -13.59 -8.12
CA ARG A 166 -8.13 -12.43 -8.86
C ARG A 166 -7.09 -11.31 -9.01
N ASP A 167 -6.25 -11.14 -7.99
CA ASP A 167 -5.35 -10.01 -7.85
C ASP A 167 -4.10 -10.39 -7.05
N TYR A 168 -3.27 -9.37 -6.78
CA TYR A 168 -2.04 -9.51 -6.02
C TYR A 168 -2.27 -9.96 -4.57
N ILE A 169 -3.32 -9.48 -3.89
CA ILE A 169 -3.63 -9.86 -2.50
C ILE A 169 -3.98 -11.36 -2.45
N ASP A 170 -4.84 -11.84 -3.34
CA ASP A 170 -5.19 -13.26 -3.42
C ASP A 170 -3.93 -14.12 -3.66
N ALA A 171 -3.10 -13.75 -4.64
CA ALA A 171 -1.85 -14.47 -4.93
C ALA A 171 -0.91 -14.51 -3.72
N PHE A 172 -0.82 -13.41 -2.96
CA PHE A 172 -0.03 -13.36 -1.73
C PHE A 172 -0.60 -14.27 -0.65
N LEU A 173 -1.92 -14.25 -0.43
CA LEU A 173 -2.58 -15.08 0.57
C LEU A 173 -2.42 -16.58 0.29
N ILE A 174 -2.53 -17.00 -0.97
CA ILE A 174 -2.29 -18.38 -1.39
C ILE A 174 -0.85 -18.80 -1.09
N GLN A 175 0.13 -17.95 -1.45
CA GLN A 175 1.54 -18.21 -1.16
C GLN A 175 1.81 -18.29 0.36
N MET A 176 1.16 -17.44 1.15
CA MET A 176 1.25 -17.46 2.60
C MET A 176 0.75 -18.79 3.18
N LYS A 177 -0.45 -19.24 2.78
CA LYS A 177 -1.00 -20.56 3.18
C LYS A 177 -0.09 -21.71 2.75
N ALA A 178 0.50 -21.65 1.57
CA ALA A 178 1.40 -22.70 1.08
C ALA A 178 2.69 -22.79 1.91
N ASN A 179 3.25 -21.65 2.32
CA ASN A 179 4.43 -21.61 3.19
C ASN A 179 4.15 -22.12 4.60
N GLU A 180 2.99 -21.79 5.19
CA GLU A 180 2.56 -22.32 6.50
C GLU A 180 2.46 -23.86 6.49
N LYS A 181 2.05 -24.45 5.35
CA LYS A 181 1.99 -25.91 5.15
C LYS A 181 3.32 -26.55 4.75
N GLY A 182 4.41 -25.77 4.65
CA GLY A 182 5.73 -26.25 4.20
C GLY A 182 5.82 -26.61 2.71
N LEU A 183 4.80 -26.23 1.92
CA LEU A 183 4.66 -26.51 0.50
C LEU A 183 5.11 -25.35 -0.41
N GLY A 184 5.52 -24.22 0.18
CA GLY A 184 5.91 -23.04 -0.57
C GLY A 184 7.24 -23.19 -1.31
N SER A 185 7.29 -22.63 -2.52
CA SER A 185 8.47 -22.58 -3.38
C SER A 185 9.59 -21.69 -2.83
N GLU A 186 9.26 -20.69 -2.01
CA GLU A 186 10.20 -19.71 -1.44
C GLU A 186 10.44 -19.94 0.06
N LYS A 187 11.24 -20.97 0.38
CA LYS A 187 11.55 -21.42 1.76
C LYS A 187 12.27 -20.40 2.67
N ASN A 188 12.62 -19.22 2.16
CA ASN A 188 13.48 -18.24 2.85
C ASN A 188 12.74 -16.94 3.22
N PHE A 189 11.41 -16.87 3.09
CA PHE A 189 10.64 -15.69 3.47
C PHE A 189 9.38 -16.06 4.27
N ASN A 190 9.20 -15.44 5.44
CA ASN A 190 7.95 -15.53 6.19
C ASN A 190 6.96 -14.52 5.62
N PHE A 191 6.14 -14.99 4.68
CA PHE A 191 4.95 -14.29 4.23
C PHE A 191 4.01 -14.15 5.45
N THR A 192 3.75 -12.93 5.86
CA THR A 192 2.80 -12.58 6.92
C THR A 192 1.91 -11.45 6.43
N CYS A 193 0.71 -11.27 6.98
CA CYS A 193 -0.11 -10.09 6.69
C CYS A 193 0.67 -8.78 6.91
N LYS A 194 1.61 -8.79 7.86
CA LYS A 194 2.53 -7.68 8.08
C LYS A 194 3.47 -7.42 6.90
N SER A 195 3.97 -8.45 6.23
CA SER A 195 4.77 -8.25 5.02
C SER A 195 3.97 -7.77 3.81
N ILE A 196 2.66 -8.04 3.74
CA ILE A 196 1.77 -7.41 2.74
C ILE A 196 1.68 -5.91 3.02
N ILE A 197 1.37 -5.56 4.27
CA ILE A 197 1.17 -4.19 4.73
C ILE A 197 2.44 -3.33 4.61
N LEU A 198 3.62 -3.96 4.66
CA LEU A 198 4.90 -3.26 4.50
C LEU A 198 5.37 -3.18 3.04
N ASN A 199 4.69 -3.86 2.11
CA ASN A 199 5.06 -3.90 0.70
C ASN A 199 4.08 -3.11 -0.17
N LEU A 200 2.79 -3.11 0.19
CA LEU A 200 1.77 -2.19 -0.34
C LEU A 200 1.92 -0.79 0.26
#